data_AF-A0A2I0IQY5-F1
#
_entry.id   AF-A0A2I0IQY5-F1
#
_cell.length_a   1.000
_cell.length_b   1.000
_cell.length_c   1.000
_cell.angle_alpha   90.00
_cell.angle_beta   90.00
_cell.angle_gamma   90.00
#
_symmetry.space_group_name_H-M   'P 1'
#
loop_
_entity.id
_entity.type
_entity.pdbx_description
1 polymer ?
#
loop_
_entity_poly.entity_id
_entity_poly.type
_entity_poly.pdbx_seq_one_letter_code
_entity_poly.pdbx_strand_id
1 'polypeptide(L)'
;MFRSRFWPRYCLAALTSSTCEDTVSRGAPMWKCSGVIPVVMFEDLKPDIDCIAEGDTSPILCSQTISEFSTSSGTSGGEWKLIPTTEEEIQRRFLLDDLAMPLMNQFNPDLDKGKAMRFTFRKSEFKTAGGIVAQPLLTIINKRRHNKNYTSPHEAILCQDSYPSMYTQLLCGLCQNTQVVHIGSTFASSLLRAIKFLEKNWALLCRDIRMECCKESWHGIVRQLWPNTKCVDAVVTGTMSQYVPMLEYYFNGLPLVSYIYASSECYFGLNLDPLCKPSDLSYTLIPTLAYFEFLTVNRDHGFDNVVSNEPVLDHKEDQLEVVDLVDVKLG
;
A
#
# COMPACT_ATOMS: atom_id res chain seq x y z
N MET A 1 13.96 -13.70 -6.12
CA MET A 1 13.74 -12.51 -6.95
C MET A 1 12.43 -12.74 -7.71
N PHE A 2 11.33 -12.15 -7.25
CA PHE A 2 9.96 -12.56 -7.63
C PHE A 2 9.32 -11.55 -8.61
N ARG A 3 9.46 -11.80 -9.93
CA ARG A 3 8.99 -10.90 -11.01
C ARG A 3 7.46 -10.74 -11.04
N SER A 4 6.95 -9.53 -11.27
CA SER A 4 5.53 -9.13 -11.24
C SER A 4 4.73 -9.58 -12.45
N ARG A 5 5.21 -10.55 -13.21
CA ARG A 5 4.38 -11.18 -14.22
C ARG A 5 3.66 -12.34 -13.58
N PHE A 6 2.47 -12.02 -13.11
CA PHE A 6 1.47 -12.95 -12.59
C PHE A 6 1.91 -13.60 -11.28
N TRP A 7 1.07 -13.52 -10.26
CA TRP A 7 0.94 -14.59 -9.28
C TRP A 7 -0.18 -15.51 -9.81
N PRO A 8 0.10 -16.46 -10.74
CA PRO A 8 -0.92 -17.42 -11.15
C PRO A 8 -0.96 -18.63 -10.19
N ARG A 9 0.01 -18.75 -9.28
CA ARG A 9 0.29 -19.99 -8.55
C ARG A 9 0.19 -19.92 -7.03
N TYR A 10 0.04 -18.75 -6.40
CA TYR A 10 -0.03 -18.73 -4.94
C TYR A 10 -1.05 -17.71 -4.38
N CYS A 11 -1.76 -18.03 -3.30
CA CYS A 11 -2.44 -17.06 -2.44
C CYS A 11 -1.61 -16.85 -1.16
N LEU A 12 -1.39 -15.60 -0.77
CA LEU A 12 -0.55 -15.24 0.39
C LEU A 12 -1.39 -15.17 1.67
N ALA A 13 -1.03 -15.97 2.67
CA ALA A 13 -1.46 -15.79 4.05
C ALA A 13 -0.31 -15.19 4.86
N ALA A 14 -0.58 -14.14 5.64
CA ALA A 14 0.42 -13.50 6.49
C ALA A 14 -0.08 -13.49 7.94
N LEU A 15 0.70 -14.10 8.83
CA LEU A 15 0.50 -14.00 10.28
C LEU A 15 1.55 -13.01 10.81
N THR A 16 1.10 -11.88 11.37
CA THR A 16 1.99 -10.91 12.02
C THR A 16 2.55 -11.53 13.30
N SER A 17 3.79 -11.24 13.67
CA SER A 17 4.45 -12.01 14.75
C SER A 17 3.79 -11.84 16.13
N SER A 18 2.97 -10.81 16.34
CA SER A 18 2.19 -10.62 17.57
C SER A 18 1.13 -11.70 17.81
N THR A 19 0.56 -12.32 16.75
CA THR A 19 -0.41 -13.42 16.90
C THR A 19 0.29 -14.78 17.14
N CYS A 20 1.59 -14.87 16.88
CA CYS A 20 2.38 -16.10 17.01
C CYS A 20 3.07 -16.25 18.38
N GLU A 21 3.43 -15.16 19.06
CA GLU A 21 4.10 -15.26 20.38
C GLU A 21 3.24 -15.99 21.43
N ASP A 22 1.91 -15.88 21.35
CA ASP A 22 1.01 -16.56 22.28
C ASP A 22 0.86 -18.06 22.01
N THR A 23 1.02 -18.52 20.76
CA THR A 23 1.10 -19.95 20.44
C THR A 23 2.48 -20.54 20.76
N VAL A 24 3.54 -19.72 20.68
CA VAL A 24 4.93 -20.10 21.01
C VAL A 24 5.20 -20.09 22.53
N SER A 25 4.32 -19.51 23.35
CA SER A 25 4.40 -19.50 24.82
C SER A 25 4.44 -20.89 25.49
N ARG A 26 4.30 -21.99 24.72
CA ARG A 26 4.45 -23.40 25.16
C ARG A 26 5.78 -24.07 24.73
N GLY A 27 6.75 -23.33 24.21
CA GLY A 27 8.09 -23.86 23.91
C GLY A 27 8.16 -24.85 22.74
N ALA A 28 7.17 -24.83 21.84
CA ALA A 28 7.18 -25.62 20.63
C ALA A 28 7.89 -24.85 19.49
N PRO A 29 8.82 -25.46 18.75
CA PRO A 29 9.38 -24.82 17.56
C PRO A 29 8.30 -24.61 16.49
N MET A 30 8.33 -23.45 15.85
CA MET A 30 7.30 -22.89 14.96
C MET A 30 6.87 -23.80 13.79
N TRP A 31 7.71 -24.72 13.33
CA TRP A 31 7.33 -25.74 12.34
C TRP A 31 6.26 -26.72 12.84
N LYS A 32 6.00 -26.79 14.15
CA LYS A 32 4.87 -27.54 14.73
C LYS A 32 3.52 -26.84 14.59
N CYS A 33 3.49 -25.56 14.19
CA CYS A 33 2.24 -24.84 13.93
C CYS A 33 1.66 -25.18 12.55
N SER A 34 2.52 -25.58 11.59
CA SER A 34 2.09 -26.04 10.26
C SER A 34 1.27 -27.32 10.40
N GLY A 35 -0.03 -27.23 10.08
CA GLY A 35 -1.01 -28.31 10.26
C GLY A 35 -1.82 -28.28 11.57
N VAL A 36 -1.53 -27.36 12.50
CA VAL A 36 -2.31 -27.17 13.74
C VAL A 36 -3.15 -25.89 13.69
N ILE A 37 -2.63 -24.83 13.07
CA ILE A 37 -3.35 -23.58 12.86
C ILE A 37 -4.06 -23.65 11.50
N PRO A 38 -5.40 -23.51 11.44
CA PRO A 38 -6.12 -23.55 10.18
C PRO A 38 -5.80 -22.33 9.33
N VAL A 39 -5.82 -22.50 8.01
CA VAL A 39 -5.88 -21.38 7.08
C VAL A 39 -7.25 -20.73 7.21
N VAL A 40 -7.27 -19.46 7.58
CA VAL A 40 -8.50 -18.70 7.86
C VAL A 40 -8.70 -17.56 6.87
N MET A 41 -9.97 -17.20 6.65
CA MET A 41 -10.39 -16.00 5.95
C MET A 41 -10.86 -14.95 6.96
N PHE A 42 -11.09 -13.72 6.49
CA PHE A 42 -11.57 -12.64 7.34
C PHE A 42 -12.89 -13.01 8.04
N GLU A 43 -13.76 -13.70 7.33
CA GLU A 43 -15.08 -14.13 7.81
C GLU A 43 -14.98 -15.07 9.02
N ASP A 44 -13.93 -15.91 9.08
CA ASP A 44 -13.69 -16.82 10.20
C ASP A 44 -13.23 -16.08 11.47
N LEU A 45 -12.46 -15.00 11.29
CA LEU A 45 -11.96 -14.15 12.37
C LEU A 45 -12.94 -13.03 12.77
N LYS A 46 -14.01 -12.83 11.99
CA LYS A 46 -14.95 -11.73 12.20
C LYS A 46 -15.59 -11.74 13.60
N PRO A 47 -16.03 -12.89 14.16
CA PRO A 47 -16.60 -12.91 15.51
C PRO A 47 -15.63 -12.39 16.58
N ASP A 48 -14.36 -12.79 16.52
CA ASP A 48 -13.31 -12.34 17.44
C ASP A 48 -13.05 -10.84 17.29
N ILE A 49 -12.98 -10.35 16.04
CA ILE A 49 -12.81 -8.94 15.72
C ILE A 49 -13.99 -8.11 16.24
N ASP A 50 -15.22 -8.61 16.10
CA ASP A 50 -16.42 -7.94 16.59
C ASP A 50 -16.40 -7.83 18.12
N CYS A 51 -16.00 -8.89 18.84
CA CYS A 51 -15.85 -8.84 20.30
C CYS A 51 -14.87 -7.75 20.76
N ILE A 52 -13.71 -7.65 20.09
CA ILE A 52 -12.73 -6.58 20.36
C ILE A 52 -13.33 -5.20 20.04
N ALA A 53 -14.04 -5.07 18.92
CA ALA A 53 -14.70 -3.83 18.51
C ALA A 53 -15.84 -3.43 19.45
N GLU A 54 -16.45 -4.37 20.17
CA GLU A 54 -17.44 -4.10 21.22
C GLU A 54 -16.81 -3.70 22.56
N GLY A 55 -15.50 -3.87 22.72
CA GLY A 55 -14.72 -3.42 23.88
C GLY A 55 -14.16 -4.54 24.74
N ASP A 56 -14.15 -5.79 24.26
CA ASP A 56 -13.41 -6.86 24.94
C ASP A 56 -11.90 -6.56 24.90
N THR A 57 -11.26 -6.62 26.07
CA THR A 57 -9.82 -6.34 26.25
C THR A 57 -9.02 -7.59 26.60
N SER A 58 -9.66 -8.75 26.60
CA SER A 58 -8.98 -10.04 26.76
C SER A 58 -8.08 -10.33 25.54
N PRO A 59 -7.01 -11.12 25.72
CA PRO A 59 -6.07 -11.44 24.64
C PRO A 59 -6.69 -12.49 23.69
N ILE A 60 -7.67 -12.08 22.87
CA ILE A 60 -8.41 -12.95 21.94
C ILE A 60 -7.51 -13.38 20.77
N LEU A 61 -6.88 -12.40 20.10
CA LEU A 61 -6.04 -12.63 18.91
C LEU A 61 -4.54 -12.54 19.20
N CYS A 62 -4.15 -11.70 20.17
CA CYS A 62 -2.77 -11.52 20.60
C CYS A 62 -2.70 -10.95 22.03
N SER A 63 -1.55 -11.09 22.66
CA SER A 63 -1.29 -10.62 24.03
C SER A 63 -1.11 -9.11 24.11
N GLN A 64 -0.67 -8.49 23.02
CA GLN A 64 -0.61 -7.03 22.92
C GLN A 64 -2.03 -6.46 22.75
N THR A 65 -2.30 -5.36 23.44
CA THR A 65 -3.57 -4.64 23.30
C THR A 65 -3.73 -4.08 21.88
N ILE A 66 -4.90 -4.29 21.30
CA ILE A 66 -5.27 -3.67 20.03
C ILE A 66 -5.43 -2.16 20.24
N SER A 67 -4.58 -1.38 19.58
CA SER A 67 -4.53 0.07 19.72
C SER A 67 -5.54 0.79 18.81
N GLU A 68 -5.75 0.26 17.61
CA GLU A 68 -6.66 0.79 16.60
C GLU A 68 -7.02 -0.28 15.56
N PHE A 69 -8.06 -0.02 14.79
CA PHE A 69 -8.42 -0.82 13.62
C PHE A 69 -8.01 -0.11 12.33
N SER A 70 -7.27 -0.81 11.49
CA SER A 70 -7.05 -0.40 10.12
C SER A 70 -8.24 -0.83 9.25
N THR A 71 -8.87 0.09 8.54
CA THR A 71 -9.92 -0.28 7.57
C THR A 71 -9.30 -0.70 6.25
N SER A 72 -9.62 -1.91 5.78
CA SER A 72 -9.20 -2.40 4.46
C SER A 72 -10.07 -1.79 3.35
N SER A 73 -9.49 -1.65 2.16
CA SER A 73 -10.27 -1.33 0.96
C SER A 73 -11.13 -2.50 0.47
N GLY A 74 -10.79 -3.73 0.89
CA GLY A 74 -11.66 -4.89 0.70
C GLY A 74 -12.86 -4.84 1.65
N THR A 75 -14.02 -5.27 1.16
CA THR A 75 -15.27 -5.28 1.94
C THR A 75 -15.74 -6.71 2.22
N SER A 76 -16.50 -6.87 3.29
CA SER A 76 -17.25 -8.10 3.61
C SER A 76 -18.67 -7.71 3.99
N GLY A 77 -19.67 -8.27 3.32
CA GLY A 77 -21.07 -7.87 3.52
C GLY A 77 -21.39 -6.40 3.19
N GLY A 78 -20.55 -5.73 2.41
CA GLY A 78 -20.69 -4.29 2.08
C GLY A 78 -19.95 -3.35 3.02
N GLU A 79 -19.48 -3.84 4.17
CA GLU A 79 -18.73 -3.07 5.17
C GLU A 79 -17.22 -3.25 5.00
N TRP A 80 -16.43 -2.26 5.47
CA TRP A 80 -14.98 -2.37 5.45
C TRP A 80 -14.48 -3.43 6.44
N LYS A 81 -13.51 -4.24 6.01
CA LYS A 81 -12.84 -5.19 6.91
C LYS A 81 -12.03 -4.41 7.95
N LEU A 82 -12.27 -4.70 9.23
CA LEU A 82 -11.55 -4.13 10.36
C LEU A 82 -10.35 -5.00 10.69
N ILE A 83 -9.16 -4.44 10.53
CA ILE A 83 -7.90 -5.16 10.78
C ILE A 83 -7.33 -4.69 12.12
N PRO A 84 -7.28 -5.56 13.15
CA PRO A 84 -6.68 -5.22 14.43
C PRO A 84 -5.22 -4.78 14.24
N THR A 85 -4.82 -3.66 14.85
CA THR A 85 -3.45 -3.13 14.75
C THR A 85 -2.92 -2.78 16.14
N THR A 86 -1.72 -3.27 16.44
CA THR A 86 -0.99 -2.97 17.68
C THR A 86 -0.02 -1.81 17.47
N GLU A 87 0.43 -1.19 18.56
CA GLU A 87 1.45 -0.13 18.48
C GLU A 87 2.75 -0.65 17.88
N GLU A 88 3.13 -1.88 18.21
CA GLU A 88 4.35 -2.51 17.72
C GLU A 88 4.33 -2.70 16.20
N GLU A 89 3.19 -3.13 15.65
CA GLU A 89 3.01 -3.26 14.19
C GLU A 89 3.20 -1.92 13.47
N ILE A 90 2.75 -0.82 14.07
CA ILE A 90 2.94 0.52 13.49
C ILE A 90 4.42 0.88 13.48
N GLN A 91 5.16 0.57 14.54
CA GLN A 91 6.61 0.79 14.58
C GLN A 91 7.35 -0.05 13.53
N ARG A 92 6.96 -1.31 13.33
CA ARG A 92 7.53 -2.17 12.28
C ARG A 92 7.31 -1.60 10.88
N ARG A 93 6.13 -1.00 10.62
CA ARG A 93 5.84 -0.34 9.34
C ARG A 93 6.74 0.88 9.10
N PHE A 94 7.04 1.67 10.15
CA PHE A 94 7.98 2.78 10.04
C PHE A 94 9.39 2.32 9.68
N LEU A 95 9.85 1.18 10.20
CA LEU A 95 11.16 0.62 9.82
C LEU A 95 11.23 0.31 8.32
N LEU A 96 10.17 -0.22 7.72
CA LEU A 96 10.17 -0.51 6.29
C LEU A 96 10.23 0.77 5.43
N ASP A 97 9.45 1.79 5.82
CA ASP A 97 9.50 3.09 5.18
C ASP A 97 10.89 3.74 5.30
N ASP A 98 11.57 3.57 6.45
CA ASP A 98 12.92 4.11 6.68
C ASP A 98 13.99 3.40 5.86
N LEU A 99 13.78 2.12 5.51
CA LEU A 99 14.64 1.36 4.61
C LEU A 99 14.44 1.74 3.13
N ALA A 100 13.24 2.20 2.76
CA ALA A 100 12.91 2.51 1.38
C ALA A 100 13.75 3.66 0.81
N MET A 101 13.93 4.77 1.54
CA MET A 101 14.64 5.94 1.01
C MET A 101 16.16 5.68 0.79
N PRO A 102 16.90 5.07 1.74
CA PRO A 102 18.29 4.68 1.51
C PRO A 102 18.45 3.74 0.31
N LEU A 103 17.53 2.78 0.14
CA LEU A 103 17.52 1.90 -1.02
C LEU A 103 17.34 2.72 -2.32
N MET A 104 16.35 3.61 -2.37
CA MET A 104 16.11 4.49 -3.51
C MET A 104 17.33 5.34 -3.87
N ASN A 105 18.04 5.88 -2.88
CA ASN A 105 19.25 6.68 -3.07
C ASN A 105 20.40 5.92 -3.75
N GLN A 106 20.47 4.59 -3.59
CA GLN A 106 21.49 3.77 -4.27
C GLN A 106 21.30 3.77 -5.78
N PHE A 107 20.05 3.83 -6.25
CA PHE A 107 19.70 3.81 -7.67
C PHE A 107 19.54 5.21 -8.26
N ASN A 108 19.13 6.17 -7.45
CA ASN A 108 18.91 7.54 -7.87
C ASN A 108 19.57 8.49 -6.84
N PRO A 109 20.86 8.82 -7.03
CA PRO A 109 21.62 9.60 -6.07
C PRO A 109 20.97 10.95 -5.76
N ASP A 110 21.15 11.43 -4.53
CA ASP A 110 20.69 12.72 -4.04
C ASP A 110 19.16 12.90 -3.95
N LEU A 111 18.36 11.83 -3.82
CA LEU A 111 16.92 11.99 -3.51
C LEU A 111 16.71 12.53 -2.08
N ASP A 112 17.66 12.30 -1.18
CA ASP A 112 17.70 12.85 0.18
C ASP A 112 18.12 14.32 0.25
N LYS A 113 18.75 14.87 -0.80
CA LYS A 113 19.19 16.27 -0.83
C LYS A 113 18.10 17.25 -1.26
N GLY A 114 16.96 16.73 -1.72
CA GLY A 114 15.80 17.53 -2.11
C GLY A 114 14.55 17.24 -1.28
N LYS A 115 13.42 17.70 -1.80
CA LYS A 115 12.09 17.46 -1.22
C LYS A 115 11.26 16.53 -2.08
N ALA A 116 10.34 15.83 -1.43
CA ALA A 116 9.29 15.05 -2.06
C ALA A 116 8.03 15.90 -2.21
N MET A 117 7.44 15.94 -3.39
CA MET A 117 6.06 16.40 -3.52
C MET A 117 5.12 15.20 -3.55
N ARG A 118 4.60 14.81 -2.38
CA ARG A 118 3.77 13.63 -2.22
C ARG A 118 2.33 13.97 -1.87
N PHE A 119 1.40 13.68 -2.79
CA PHE A 119 -0.03 13.88 -2.57
C PHE A 119 -0.58 12.80 -1.64
N THR A 120 -0.96 13.24 -0.45
CA THR A 120 -1.36 12.36 0.64
C THR A 120 -2.63 12.90 1.29
N PHE A 121 -3.64 12.06 1.49
CA PHE A 121 -4.96 12.51 1.92
C PHE A 121 -5.43 11.72 3.13
N ARG A 122 -5.83 12.43 4.18
CA ARG A 122 -6.63 11.87 5.27
C ARG A 122 -7.95 11.31 4.72
N LYS A 123 -8.36 10.19 5.29
CA LYS A 123 -9.68 9.60 5.06
C LYS A 123 -10.52 9.63 6.34
N SER A 124 -11.81 9.34 6.18
CA SER A 124 -12.76 9.28 7.29
C SER A 124 -12.33 8.23 8.31
N GLU A 125 -12.63 8.51 9.57
CA GLU A 125 -12.47 7.62 10.69
C GLU A 125 -13.80 7.51 11.44
N PHE A 126 -13.96 6.44 12.19
CA PHE A 126 -15.07 6.27 13.11
C PHE A 126 -14.59 5.56 14.37
N LYS A 127 -15.44 5.53 15.39
CA LYS A 127 -15.19 4.75 16.61
C LYS A 127 -16.09 3.54 16.61
N THR A 128 -15.51 2.41 17.01
CA THR A 128 -16.24 1.17 17.31
C THR A 128 -17.07 1.34 18.59
N ALA A 129 -17.95 0.39 18.90
CA ALA A 129 -18.79 0.44 20.10
C ALA A 129 -17.96 0.43 21.40
N GLY A 130 -16.84 -0.29 21.41
CA GLY A 130 -15.84 -0.30 22.47
C GLY A 130 -14.94 0.94 22.53
N GLY A 131 -15.15 1.92 21.64
CA GLY A 131 -14.43 3.19 21.63
C GLY A 131 -13.08 3.18 20.90
N ILE A 132 -12.65 2.04 20.35
CA ILE A 132 -11.43 1.92 19.53
C ILE A 132 -11.63 2.63 18.18
N VAL A 133 -10.64 3.40 17.74
CA VAL A 133 -10.70 4.14 16.47
C VAL A 133 -10.47 3.19 15.29
N ALA A 134 -11.30 3.30 14.26
CA ALA A 134 -11.18 2.60 12.98
C ALA A 134 -10.94 3.60 11.83
N GLN A 135 -9.85 3.43 11.09
CA GLN A 135 -9.45 4.34 10.01
C GLN A 135 -8.51 3.68 8.99
N PRO A 136 -8.38 4.18 7.75
CA PRO A 136 -7.44 3.60 6.79
C PRO A 136 -5.99 3.73 7.26
N LEU A 137 -5.18 2.70 6.98
CA LEU A 137 -3.78 2.61 7.43
C LEU A 137 -2.96 3.87 7.15
N LEU A 138 -3.06 4.41 5.94
CA LEU A 138 -2.30 5.60 5.57
C LEU A 138 -2.68 6.80 6.44
N THR A 139 -3.94 6.91 6.87
CA THR A 139 -4.35 7.97 7.81
C THR A 139 -3.66 7.80 9.16
N ILE A 140 -3.53 6.57 9.66
CA ILE A 140 -2.82 6.23 10.91
C ILE A 140 -1.38 6.74 10.83
N ILE A 141 -0.66 6.28 9.79
CA ILE A 141 0.75 6.62 9.55
C ILE A 141 0.93 8.13 9.47
N ASN A 142 0.07 8.81 8.69
CA ASN A 142 0.15 10.26 8.51
C ASN A 142 -0.17 11.06 9.77
N LYS A 143 -0.99 10.56 10.69
CA LYS A 143 -1.25 11.25 11.97
C LYS A 143 -0.07 11.11 12.94
N ARG A 144 0.60 9.96 12.90
CA ARG A 144 1.68 9.63 13.84
C ARG A 144 3.04 10.14 13.38
N ARG A 145 3.26 10.26 12.06
CA ARG A 145 4.55 10.64 11.50
C ARG A 145 4.42 11.63 10.36
N HIS A 146 5.14 12.73 10.47
CA HIS A 146 5.33 13.69 9.39
C HIS A 146 6.73 13.60 8.79
N ASN A 147 6.82 13.37 7.49
CA ASN A 147 8.09 13.47 6.79
C ASN A 147 8.40 14.96 6.49
N LYS A 148 9.40 15.51 7.20
CA LYS A 148 9.83 16.91 7.05
C LYS A 148 10.42 17.23 5.68
N ASN A 149 10.80 16.21 4.91
CA ASN A 149 11.30 16.36 3.55
C ASN A 149 10.16 16.48 2.52
N TYR A 150 8.90 16.43 2.95
CA TYR A 150 7.77 16.70 2.06
C TYR A 150 7.61 18.21 1.83
N THR A 151 7.14 18.59 0.64
CA THR A 151 6.75 19.98 0.35
C THR A 151 5.51 20.39 1.13
N SER A 152 4.60 19.44 1.37
CA SER A 152 3.29 19.66 1.97
C SER A 152 3.38 19.75 3.49
N PRO A 153 2.81 20.79 4.12
CA PRO A 153 2.74 20.86 5.58
C PRO A 153 1.81 19.79 6.15
N HIS A 154 2.05 19.39 7.39
CA HIS A 154 1.31 18.31 8.05
C HIS A 154 -0.19 18.59 8.12
N GLU A 155 -0.56 19.84 8.39
CA GLU A 155 -1.94 20.31 8.49
C GLU A 155 -2.69 20.16 7.17
N ALA A 156 -2.01 20.34 6.03
CA ALA A 156 -2.61 20.14 4.71
C ALA A 156 -2.89 18.64 4.45
N ILE A 157 -2.01 17.75 4.91
CA ILE A 157 -2.18 16.30 4.78
C ILE A 157 -3.34 15.80 5.67
N LEU A 158 -3.45 16.35 6.89
CA LEU A 158 -4.46 15.98 7.88
C LEU A 158 -5.81 16.70 7.72
N CYS A 159 -5.89 17.63 6.78
CA CYS A 159 -7.13 18.33 6.45
C CYS A 159 -8.23 17.33 6.06
N GLN A 160 -9.41 17.48 6.67
CA GLN A 160 -10.57 16.59 6.42
C GLN A 160 -11.12 16.79 5.01
N ASP A 161 -11.15 18.04 4.55
CA ASP A 161 -11.67 18.38 3.23
C ASP A 161 -10.61 18.14 2.14
N SER A 162 -10.94 17.25 1.22
CA SER A 162 -10.01 16.84 0.15
C SER A 162 -9.64 17.98 -0.81
N TYR A 163 -10.52 18.97 -1.00
CA TYR A 163 -10.29 20.10 -1.89
C TYR A 163 -9.22 21.07 -1.36
N PRO A 164 -9.36 21.69 -0.17
CA PRO A 164 -8.32 22.55 0.40
C PRO A 164 -7.03 21.78 0.69
N SER A 165 -7.12 20.50 1.06
CA SER A 165 -5.95 19.61 1.16
C SER A 165 -5.18 19.55 -0.16
N MET A 166 -5.85 19.17 -1.26
CA MET A 166 -5.26 19.08 -2.60
C MET A 166 -4.65 20.42 -3.05
N TYR A 167 -5.41 21.50 -2.91
CA TYR A 167 -4.99 22.83 -3.32
C TYR A 167 -3.73 23.28 -2.58
N THR A 168 -3.70 23.11 -1.26
CA THR A 168 -2.56 23.52 -0.42
C THR A 168 -1.32 22.69 -0.74
N GLN A 169 -1.46 21.37 -0.90
CA GLN A 169 -0.34 20.50 -1.27
C GLN A 169 0.25 20.87 -2.64
N LEU A 170 -0.60 21.16 -3.63
CA LEU A 170 -0.17 21.65 -4.95
C LEU A 170 0.57 22.98 -4.83
N LEU A 171 0.00 23.95 -4.11
CA LEU A 171 0.59 25.27 -3.93
C LEU A 171 1.96 25.17 -3.25
N CYS A 172 2.08 24.41 -2.17
CA CYS A 172 3.35 24.22 -1.47
C CYS A 172 4.40 23.54 -2.36
N GLY A 173 4.01 22.58 -3.19
CA GLY A 173 4.92 21.95 -4.15
C GLY A 173 5.35 22.89 -5.28
N LEU A 174 4.48 23.77 -5.75
CA LEU A 174 4.82 24.81 -6.74
C LEU A 174 5.75 25.88 -6.15
N CYS A 175 5.51 26.34 -4.92
CA CYS A 175 6.38 27.31 -4.25
C CYS A 175 7.78 26.79 -3.97
N GLN A 176 7.94 25.47 -3.85
CA GLN A 176 9.21 24.81 -3.56
C GLN A 176 9.74 24.03 -4.78
N ASN A 177 9.33 24.39 -5.99
CA ASN A 177 9.50 23.55 -7.17
C ASN A 177 10.96 23.18 -7.49
N THR A 178 11.90 24.09 -7.24
CA THR A 178 13.34 23.87 -7.45
C THR A 178 13.94 22.88 -6.45
N GLN A 179 13.28 22.63 -5.33
CA GLN A 179 13.72 21.65 -4.34
C GLN A 179 13.14 20.25 -4.61
N VAL A 180 12.12 20.14 -5.46
CA VAL A 180 11.42 18.86 -5.71
C VAL A 180 12.29 17.93 -6.55
N VAL A 181 12.63 16.78 -5.97
CA VAL A 181 13.44 15.73 -6.63
C VAL A 181 12.65 14.46 -6.93
N HIS A 182 11.50 14.27 -6.31
CA HIS A 182 10.55 13.24 -6.71
C HIS A 182 9.11 13.67 -6.40
N ILE A 183 8.18 13.20 -7.23
CA ILE A 183 6.76 13.54 -7.16
C ILE A 183 5.96 12.24 -7.08
N GLY A 184 4.93 12.19 -6.24
CA GLY A 184 4.22 10.94 -6.06
C GLY A 184 2.91 10.98 -5.30
N SER A 185 2.33 9.80 -5.17
CA SER A 185 1.19 9.48 -4.30
C SER A 185 1.18 7.97 -4.06
N THR A 186 0.40 7.47 -3.11
CA THR A 186 0.30 6.01 -2.89
C THR A 186 -0.11 5.28 -4.18
N PHE A 187 -1.11 5.79 -4.89
CA PHE A 187 -1.62 5.18 -6.12
C PHE A 187 -1.50 6.14 -7.31
N ALA A 188 -1.24 5.58 -8.49
CA ALA A 188 -1.20 6.32 -9.75
C ALA A 188 -2.47 7.15 -9.99
N SER A 189 -3.64 6.61 -9.63
CA SER A 189 -4.94 7.29 -9.73
C SER A 189 -5.00 8.59 -8.91
N SER A 190 -4.43 8.59 -7.71
CA SER A 190 -4.42 9.78 -6.84
C SER A 190 -3.49 10.86 -7.37
N LEU A 191 -2.35 10.46 -7.92
CA LEU A 191 -1.41 11.37 -8.57
C LEU A 191 -2.01 12.01 -9.83
N LEU A 192 -2.64 11.21 -10.70
CA LEU A 192 -3.34 11.72 -11.87
C LEU A 192 -4.46 12.68 -11.51
N ARG A 193 -5.21 12.39 -10.43
CA ARG A 193 -6.24 13.31 -9.92
C ARG A 193 -5.65 14.67 -9.51
N ALA A 194 -4.45 14.70 -8.94
CA ALA A 194 -3.77 15.96 -8.60
C ALA A 194 -3.34 16.74 -9.86
N ILE A 195 -2.84 16.05 -10.89
CA ILE A 195 -2.49 16.67 -12.18
C ILE A 195 -3.74 17.22 -12.86
N LYS A 196 -4.84 16.47 -12.88
CA LYS A 196 -6.13 16.94 -13.42
C LYS A 196 -6.71 18.11 -12.62
N PHE A 197 -6.50 18.13 -11.31
CA PHE A 197 -6.85 19.28 -10.50
C PHE A 197 -6.05 20.52 -10.91
N LEU A 198 -4.74 20.37 -11.15
CA LEU A 198 -3.91 21.46 -11.67
C LEU A 198 -4.37 21.94 -13.05
N GLU A 199 -4.69 21.02 -13.95
CA GLU A 199 -5.24 21.29 -15.30
C GLU A 199 -6.53 22.11 -15.26
N LYS A 200 -7.38 21.89 -14.25
CA LYS A 200 -8.63 22.64 -14.09
C LYS A 200 -8.45 24.00 -13.40
N ASN A 201 -7.45 24.15 -12.54
CA ASN A 201 -7.34 25.29 -11.61
C ASN A 201 -6.12 26.18 -11.83
N TRP A 202 -5.29 25.93 -12.87
CA TRP A 202 -4.08 26.70 -13.11
C TRP A 202 -4.32 28.20 -13.30
N ALA A 203 -5.51 28.59 -13.76
CA ALA A 203 -5.90 29.99 -13.94
C ALA A 203 -5.85 30.80 -12.63
N LEU A 204 -5.94 30.13 -11.47
CA LEU A 204 -5.84 30.76 -10.15
C LEU A 204 -4.38 30.95 -9.68
N LEU A 205 -3.40 30.34 -10.36
CA LEU A 205 -1.99 30.33 -9.94
C LEU A 205 -1.25 31.60 -10.40
N CYS A 206 0.01 31.79 -9.99
CA CYS A 206 0.80 32.96 -10.40
C CYS A 206 1.14 32.94 -11.90
N ARG A 207 1.44 34.12 -12.49
CA ARG A 207 1.64 34.32 -13.93
C ARG A 207 2.61 33.31 -14.56
N ASP A 208 3.74 33.04 -13.95
CA ASP A 208 4.77 32.18 -14.54
C ASP A 208 4.30 30.72 -14.66
N ILE A 209 3.53 30.23 -13.68
CA ILE A 209 2.90 28.90 -13.74
C ILE A 209 1.78 28.87 -14.79
N ARG A 210 1.02 29.98 -14.93
CA ARG A 210 -0.01 30.09 -15.97
C ARG A 210 0.58 29.97 -17.36
N MET A 211 1.75 30.56 -17.62
CA MET A 211 2.40 30.52 -18.94
C MET A 211 2.77 29.09 -19.37
N GLU A 212 3.18 28.24 -18.43
CA GLU A 212 3.47 26.83 -18.71
C GLU A 212 2.18 26.02 -18.90
N CYS A 213 1.18 26.25 -18.06
CA CYS A 213 -0.09 25.51 -18.08
C CYS A 213 -1.06 25.93 -19.20
N CYS A 214 -0.90 27.12 -19.80
CA CYS A 214 -1.74 27.61 -20.89
C CYS A 214 -1.33 27.10 -22.27
N LYS A 215 -0.27 26.28 -22.35
CA LYS A 215 0.16 25.63 -23.60
C LYS A 215 -0.90 24.62 -24.05
N GLU A 216 -0.98 24.41 -25.37
CA GLU A 216 -1.93 23.46 -25.97
C GLU A 216 -1.68 22.01 -25.54
N SER A 217 -0.43 21.66 -25.24
CA SER A 217 -0.04 20.32 -24.79
C SER A 217 0.47 20.34 -23.36
N TRP A 218 -0.05 19.39 -22.56
CA TRP A 218 0.40 19.08 -21.21
C TRP A 218 1.42 17.93 -21.16
N HIS A 219 1.90 17.50 -22.33
CA HIS A 219 2.96 16.49 -22.41
C HIS A 219 4.21 16.99 -21.68
N GLY A 220 4.70 16.20 -20.72
CA GLY A 220 5.88 16.58 -19.93
C GLY A 220 5.72 17.80 -19.03
N ILE A 221 4.49 18.25 -18.75
CA ILE A 221 4.23 19.43 -17.91
C ILE A 221 4.91 19.34 -16.55
N VAL A 222 5.04 18.13 -15.99
CA VAL A 222 5.64 17.95 -14.68
C VAL A 222 7.12 18.35 -14.69
N ARG A 223 7.87 18.00 -15.75
CA ARG A 223 9.28 18.40 -15.87
C ARG A 223 9.43 19.90 -16.10
N GLN A 224 8.42 20.56 -16.67
CA GLN A 224 8.43 22.01 -16.87
C GLN A 224 8.23 22.75 -15.54
N LEU A 225 7.25 22.29 -14.74
CA LEU A 225 6.93 22.91 -13.46
C LEU A 225 7.93 22.54 -12.35
N TRP A 226 8.46 21.31 -12.37
CA TRP A 226 9.39 20.76 -11.39
C TRP A 226 10.63 20.17 -12.10
N PRO A 227 11.56 21.03 -12.57
CA PRO A 227 12.66 20.63 -13.46
C PRO A 227 13.67 19.66 -12.82
N ASN A 228 13.77 19.63 -11.49
CA ASN A 228 14.71 18.77 -10.77
C ASN A 228 14.13 17.39 -10.42
N THR A 229 12.90 17.09 -10.87
CA THR A 229 12.25 15.79 -10.61
C THR A 229 13.03 14.67 -11.30
N LYS A 230 13.46 13.68 -10.52
CA LYS A 230 14.25 12.54 -10.98
C LYS A 230 13.42 11.27 -11.16
N CYS A 231 12.33 11.11 -10.39
CA CYS A 231 11.44 9.96 -10.51
C CYS A 231 10.01 10.28 -10.05
N VAL A 232 9.10 9.37 -10.40
CA VAL A 232 7.70 9.38 -9.99
C VAL A 232 7.47 8.23 -9.03
N ASP A 233 7.00 8.52 -7.83
CA ASP A 233 6.64 7.50 -6.85
C ASP A 233 5.14 7.23 -6.88
N ALA A 234 4.75 6.04 -7.33
CA ALA A 234 3.37 5.56 -7.23
C ALA A 234 3.27 4.05 -7.43
N VAL A 235 2.27 3.42 -6.80
CA VAL A 235 1.86 2.07 -7.19
C VAL A 235 1.26 2.10 -8.60
N VAL A 236 1.92 1.40 -9.51
CA VAL A 236 1.58 1.26 -10.94
C VAL A 236 1.33 -0.20 -11.36
N THR A 237 1.38 -1.14 -10.41
CA THR A 237 1.13 -2.56 -10.64
C THR A 237 -0.35 -2.93 -10.46
N GLY A 238 -0.73 -4.14 -10.90
CA GLY A 238 -2.10 -4.63 -10.78
C GLY A 238 -3.09 -3.76 -11.56
N THR A 239 -4.22 -3.41 -10.95
CA THR A 239 -5.25 -2.55 -11.55
C THR A 239 -4.76 -1.11 -11.82
N MET A 240 -3.65 -0.68 -11.22
CA MET A 240 -3.08 0.64 -11.47
C MET A 240 -2.28 0.72 -12.78
N SER A 241 -1.95 -0.42 -13.40
CA SER A 241 -1.20 -0.46 -14.67
C SER A 241 -1.90 0.27 -15.82
N GLN A 242 -3.23 0.34 -15.80
CA GLN A 242 -4.03 1.10 -16.78
C GLN A 242 -3.67 2.59 -16.84
N TYR A 243 -3.09 3.14 -15.77
CA TYR A 243 -2.72 4.56 -15.67
C TYR A 243 -1.31 4.86 -16.19
N VAL A 244 -0.49 3.84 -16.47
CA VAL A 244 0.90 4.01 -16.91
C VAL A 244 1.02 4.90 -18.16
N PRO A 245 0.22 4.73 -19.23
CA PRO A 245 0.33 5.58 -20.42
C PRO A 245 0.07 7.07 -20.14
N MET A 246 -0.88 7.37 -19.24
CA MET A 246 -1.15 8.75 -18.83
C MET A 246 -0.01 9.35 -18.01
N LEU A 247 0.61 8.55 -17.12
CA LEU A 247 1.79 9.00 -16.38
C LEU A 247 2.96 9.25 -17.34
N GLU A 248 3.22 8.37 -18.29
CA GLU A 248 4.27 8.57 -19.29
C GLU A 248 4.07 9.87 -20.08
N TYR A 249 2.82 10.20 -20.44
CA TYR A 249 2.46 11.45 -21.09
C TYR A 249 2.78 12.69 -20.24
N TYR A 250 2.34 12.75 -18.98
CA TYR A 250 2.53 13.94 -18.13
C TYR A 250 3.96 14.12 -17.61
N PHE A 251 4.66 13.01 -17.36
CA PHE A 251 5.98 12.99 -16.75
C PHE A 251 7.13 12.86 -17.75
N ASN A 252 6.81 12.67 -19.04
CA ASN A 252 7.76 12.60 -20.15
C ASN A 252 8.90 11.61 -19.88
N GLY A 253 8.53 10.35 -19.61
CA GLY A 253 9.49 9.25 -19.42
C GLY A 253 10.35 9.35 -18.14
N LEU A 254 9.90 10.05 -17.10
CA LEU A 254 10.52 9.88 -15.77
C LEU A 254 10.30 8.43 -15.28
N PRO A 255 11.30 7.82 -14.61
CA PRO A 255 11.16 6.49 -14.02
C PRO A 255 9.95 6.43 -13.08
N LEU A 256 9.06 5.46 -13.33
CA LEU A 256 7.93 5.14 -12.46
C LEU A 256 8.40 4.12 -11.43
N VAL A 257 8.46 4.54 -10.18
CA VAL A 257 8.97 3.77 -9.06
C VAL A 257 7.81 3.34 -8.19
N SER A 258 7.74 2.04 -7.90
CA SER A 258 6.91 1.50 -6.83
C SER A 258 7.80 0.71 -5.88
N TYR A 259 7.91 1.18 -4.64
CA TYR A 259 8.97 0.77 -3.73
C TYR A 259 8.48 -0.14 -2.58
N ILE A 260 7.23 -0.02 -2.12
CA ILE A 260 6.64 -0.86 -1.07
C ILE A 260 5.45 -1.65 -1.62
N TYR A 261 5.37 -2.92 -1.23
CA TYR A 261 4.15 -3.72 -1.30
C TYR A 261 3.61 -3.95 0.11
N ALA A 262 2.34 -3.57 0.31
CA ALA A 262 1.71 -3.55 1.62
C ALA A 262 0.18 -3.63 1.53
N SER A 263 -0.46 -4.01 2.64
CA SER A 263 -1.90 -3.95 2.88
C SER A 263 -2.21 -3.42 4.28
N SER A 264 -3.51 -3.34 4.60
CA SER A 264 -3.96 -3.01 5.96
C SER A 264 -3.54 -4.10 6.96
N GLU A 265 -3.59 -5.36 6.57
CA GLU A 265 -3.20 -6.54 7.35
C GLU A 265 -1.71 -6.58 7.62
N CYS A 266 -0.86 -6.34 6.60
CA CYS A 266 0.58 -6.52 6.75
C CYS A 266 1.37 -5.66 5.76
N TYR A 267 2.59 -5.25 6.15
CA TYR A 267 3.59 -4.79 5.19
C TYR A 267 4.39 -6.00 4.70
N PHE A 268 4.47 -6.17 3.39
CA PHE A 268 5.02 -7.40 2.80
C PHE A 268 6.49 -7.25 2.45
N GLY A 269 6.82 -6.24 1.66
CA GLY A 269 8.12 -6.21 1.00
C GLY A 269 8.48 -4.94 0.27
N LEU A 270 9.71 -4.92 -0.24
CA LEU A 270 10.28 -3.80 -1.00
C LEU A 270 10.63 -4.22 -2.42
N ASN A 271 10.55 -3.27 -3.35
CA ASN A 271 11.18 -3.42 -4.65
C ASN A 271 12.67 -3.09 -4.56
N LEU A 272 13.51 -4.11 -4.74
CA LEU A 272 14.98 -3.99 -4.69
C LEU A 272 15.61 -3.48 -5.98
N ASP A 273 14.84 -3.37 -7.07
CA ASP A 273 15.25 -2.74 -8.32
C ASP A 273 14.22 -1.65 -8.70
N PRO A 274 14.25 -0.49 -8.02
CA PRO A 274 13.23 0.53 -8.17
C PRO A 274 13.17 1.19 -9.56
N LEU A 275 14.21 1.04 -10.38
CA LEU A 275 14.27 1.60 -11.74
C LEU A 275 13.83 0.61 -12.83
N CYS A 276 13.45 -0.60 -12.44
CA CYS A 276 12.89 -1.58 -13.36
C CYS A 276 11.64 -1.03 -14.08
N LYS A 277 11.30 -1.64 -15.22
CA LYS A 277 10.05 -1.32 -15.91
C LYS A 277 8.86 -1.79 -15.06
N PRO A 278 7.71 -1.09 -15.10
CA PRO A 278 6.50 -1.52 -14.38
C PRO A 278 6.06 -2.96 -14.69
N SER A 279 6.36 -3.48 -15.89
CA SER A 279 6.06 -4.85 -16.31
C SER A 279 6.95 -5.93 -15.69
N ASP A 280 8.12 -5.53 -15.19
CA ASP A 280 9.19 -6.41 -14.73
C ASP A 280 9.42 -6.27 -13.22
N LEU A 281 8.62 -5.42 -12.57
CA LEU A 281 8.71 -5.05 -11.17
C LEU A 281 8.71 -6.29 -10.26
N SER A 282 9.42 -6.28 -9.14
CA SER A 282 9.38 -7.41 -8.20
C SER A 282 9.40 -6.90 -6.78
N TYR A 283 8.62 -7.51 -5.90
CA TYR A 283 8.68 -7.21 -4.48
C TYR A 283 9.38 -8.36 -3.76
N THR A 284 10.41 -8.03 -3.00
CA THR A 284 11.11 -8.96 -2.11
C THR A 284 10.46 -8.85 -0.75
N LEU A 285 9.84 -9.94 -0.30
CA LEU A 285 9.27 -10.03 1.03
C LEU A 285 10.37 -9.88 2.08
N ILE A 286 10.08 -9.14 3.15
CA ILE A 286 11.01 -8.97 4.27
C ILE A 286 10.61 -9.99 5.35
N PRO A 287 11.39 -11.06 5.57
CA PRO A 287 10.98 -12.19 6.41
C PRO A 287 10.73 -11.84 7.89
N THR A 288 11.20 -10.67 8.35
CA THR A 288 10.99 -10.21 9.72
C THR A 288 9.68 -9.45 9.92
N LEU A 289 8.90 -9.19 8.85
CA LEU A 289 7.64 -8.45 8.97
C LEU A 289 6.45 -9.35 9.35
N ALA A 290 6.41 -10.56 8.81
CA ALA A 290 5.41 -11.57 9.13
C ALA A 290 5.94 -12.95 8.75
N TYR A 291 5.28 -13.97 9.29
CA TYR A 291 5.42 -15.33 8.77
C TYR A 291 4.53 -15.46 7.51
N PHE A 292 5.14 -15.90 6.41
CA PHE A 292 4.51 -15.93 5.09
C PHE A 292 4.32 -17.36 4.61
N GLU A 293 3.07 -17.72 4.31
CA GLU A 293 2.70 -19.00 3.72
C GLU A 293 2.01 -18.81 2.38
N PHE A 294 2.17 -19.80 1.50
CA PHE A 294 1.76 -19.73 0.11
C PHE A 294 0.91 -20.94 -0.26
N LEU A 295 -0.36 -20.71 -0.58
CA LEU A 295 -1.29 -21.75 -1.06
C LEU A 295 -1.13 -21.94 -2.57
N THR A 296 -0.80 -23.13 -3.05
CA THR A 296 -0.68 -23.38 -4.50
C THR A 296 -2.00 -23.14 -5.26
N VAL A 297 -1.94 -22.49 -6.42
CA VAL A 297 -3.05 -22.23 -7.34
C VAL A 297 -2.74 -22.92 -8.68
N ASN A 298 -3.46 -23.99 -8.99
CA ASN A 298 -3.35 -24.69 -10.27
C ASN A 298 -4.29 -24.01 -11.28
N ARG A 299 -3.72 -23.37 -12.31
CA ARG A 299 -4.49 -22.70 -13.39
C ARG A 299 -4.89 -23.63 -14.55
N ASP A 300 -4.79 -24.95 -14.39
CA ASP A 300 -5.00 -25.90 -15.49
C ASP A 300 -6.48 -26.09 -15.90
N HIS A 301 -7.44 -25.41 -15.27
CA HIS A 301 -8.81 -25.32 -15.74
C HIS A 301 -9.16 -23.89 -16.17
N GLY A 302 -9.23 -23.69 -17.49
CA GLY A 302 -9.55 -22.41 -18.12
C GLY A 302 -10.92 -21.88 -17.70
N PHE A 303 -10.96 -20.59 -17.38
CA PHE A 303 -12.18 -19.79 -17.27
C PHE A 303 -12.73 -19.51 -18.68
N ASP A 304 -13.22 -20.54 -19.37
CA ASP A 304 -14.04 -20.38 -20.57
C ASP A 304 -15.21 -21.38 -20.49
N ASN A 305 -16.41 -20.83 -20.31
CA ASN A 305 -17.75 -21.48 -20.26
C ASN A 305 -18.19 -22.06 -18.91
N VAL A 306 -19.10 -21.36 -18.20
CA VAL A 306 -20.41 -21.92 -17.79
C VAL A 306 -21.42 -20.77 -17.68
N VAL A 307 -22.25 -20.64 -18.72
CA VAL A 307 -23.66 -20.24 -18.56
C VAL A 307 -24.42 -21.51 -18.16
N SER A 308 -25.27 -21.38 -17.13
CA SER A 308 -26.35 -22.28 -16.70
C SER A 308 -26.03 -23.68 -16.11
N ASN A 309 -26.48 -23.79 -14.84
CA ASN A 309 -27.25 -24.86 -14.18
C ASN A 309 -26.58 -26.15 -13.64
N GLU A 310 -26.71 -26.23 -12.30
CA GLU A 310 -26.78 -27.37 -11.37
C GLU A 310 -25.52 -28.11 -10.88
N PRO A 311 -25.51 -28.54 -9.60
CA PRO A 311 -24.30 -28.93 -8.89
C PRO A 311 -24.01 -30.42 -9.06
N VAL A 312 -22.80 -30.75 -9.52
CA VAL A 312 -22.25 -32.09 -9.38
C VAL A 312 -21.43 -32.12 -8.10
N LEU A 313 -21.96 -32.82 -7.09
CA LEU A 313 -21.23 -33.25 -5.91
C LEU A 313 -20.15 -34.26 -6.34
N ASP A 314 -18.89 -33.83 -6.34
CA ASP A 314 -17.76 -34.75 -6.20
C ASP A 314 -16.92 -34.29 -5.00
N HIS A 315 -16.98 -35.08 -3.92
CA HIS A 315 -16.16 -34.89 -2.74
C HIS A 315 -14.75 -35.37 -3.05
N LYS A 316 -13.91 -34.48 -3.56
CA LYS A 316 -12.47 -34.55 -3.38
C LYS A 316 -12.05 -33.32 -2.60
N GLU A 317 -11.61 -33.54 -1.36
CA GLU A 317 -10.78 -32.58 -0.65
C GLU A 317 -9.53 -32.36 -1.50
N ASP A 318 -9.54 -31.31 -2.33
CA ASP A 318 -8.30 -30.76 -2.85
C ASP A 318 -7.48 -30.34 -1.63
N GLN A 319 -6.47 -31.14 -1.29
CA GLN A 319 -5.50 -30.77 -0.27
C GLN A 319 -4.84 -29.47 -0.73
N LEU A 320 -5.24 -28.36 -0.10
CA LEU A 320 -4.59 -27.07 -0.26
C LEU A 320 -3.13 -27.23 0.18
N GLU A 321 -2.22 -27.35 -0.78
CA GLU A 321 -0.79 -27.46 -0.49
C GLU A 321 -0.27 -26.08 -0.08
N VAL A 322 0.01 -25.93 1.22
CA VAL A 322 0.64 -24.74 1.81
C VAL A 322 2.15 -24.94 1.78
N VAL A 323 2.87 -23.92 1.31
CA VAL A 323 4.33 -23.91 1.21
C VAL A 323 4.90 -22.74 2.00
N ASP A 324 5.94 -22.97 2.81
CA ASP A 324 6.68 -21.92 3.52
C ASP A 324 7.55 -21.10 2.54
N LEU A 325 7.83 -19.84 2.87
CA LEU A 325 8.67 -18.93 2.09
C LEU A 325 10.01 -19.55 1.67
N VAL A 326 10.63 -20.37 2.54
CA VAL A 326 11.92 -21.02 2.25
C VAL A 326 11.83 -22.11 1.18
N ASP A 327 10.64 -22.69 0.99
CA ASP A 327 10.37 -23.80 0.07
C ASP A 327 9.70 -23.33 -1.24
N VAL A 328 9.45 -22.03 -1.39
CA VAL A 328 8.89 -21.46 -2.62
C VAL A 328 9.90 -21.58 -3.77
N LYS A 329 9.53 -22.35 -4.80
CA LYS A 329 10.31 -22.46 -6.04
C LYS A 329 10.21 -21.16 -6.84
N LEU A 330 11.36 -20.62 -7.26
CA LEU A 330 11.43 -19.50 -8.19
C LEU A 330 10.95 -19.96 -9.59
N GLY A 331 9.93 -19.30 -10.12
CA GLY A 331 9.39 -19.53 -11.46
C GLY A 331 10.12 -18.76 -12.55
#